data_AF-A0A4Q0T0G6-F1
#
_entry.id   AF-A0A4Q0T0G6-F1
#
_cell.length_a   1.000
_cell.length_b   1.000
_cell.length_c   1.000
_cell.angle_alpha   90.00
_cell.angle_beta   90.00
_cell.angle_gamma   90.00
#
_symmetry.space_group_name_H-M   'P 1'
#
loop_
_entity.id
_entity.type
_entity.pdbx_description
1 polymer ?
#
loop_
_entity_poly.entity_id
_entity_poly.type
_entity_poly.pdbx_seq_one_letter_code
_entity_poly.pdbx_strand_id
1 'polypeptide(L)' 'MFFLDGLWLKRSWGGEVKNASVLMAIGVAQSGYQQILAVSEGARKTRRVGRNSCAA' A
#
# COMPACT_ATOMS: atom_id res chain seq x y z
N MET A 1 2.65 19.81 -5.41
CA MET A 1 2.38 18.79 -6.44
C MET A 1 2.69 17.44 -5.82
N PHE A 2 1.78 16.47 -5.91
CA PHE A 2 2.03 15.10 -5.45
C PHE A 2 1.53 14.11 -6.49
N PHE A 3 2.21 12.97 -6.57
CA PHE A 3 1.92 11.85 -7.45
C PHE A 3 1.48 10.65 -6.60
N LEU A 4 0.61 9.82 -7.17
CA LEU A 4 0.09 8.62 -6.54
C LEU A 4 0.40 7.43 -7.44
N ASP A 5 1.19 6.50 -6.93
CA ASP A 5 1.57 5.27 -7.65
C ASP A 5 1.12 4.03 -6.87
N GLY A 6 0.57 3.06 -7.61
CA GLY A 6 0.14 1.77 -7.08
C GLY A 6 1.04 0.64 -7.57
N LEU A 7 1.49 -0.22 -6.66
CA LEU A 7 2.28 -1.42 -6.95
C LEU A 7 1.48 -2.67 -6.58
N TRP A 8 1.44 -3.65 -7.49
CA TRP A 8 0.81 -4.95 -7.25
C TRP A 8 1.88 -6.03 -7.05
N LEU A 9 1.82 -6.74 -5.93
CA LEU A 9 2.81 -7.73 -5.52
C LEU A 9 2.14 -9.05 -5.08
N LYS A 10 2.93 -10.12 -5.09
CA LYS A 10 2.60 -11.37 -4.39
C LYS A 10 3.47 -11.45 -3.14
N ARG A 11 2.84 -11.51 -1.96
CA ARG A 11 3.50 -11.63 -0.66
C ARG A 11 3.40 -13.07 -0.18
N SER A 12 4.54 -13.68 0.16
CA SER A 12 4.59 -15.00 0.79
C SER A 12 4.74 -14.87 2.32
N TRP A 13 3.93 -15.60 3.08
CA TRP A 13 4.06 -15.71 4.54
C TRP A 13 3.63 -17.11 4.98
N GLY A 14 4.47 -17.81 5.75
CA GLY A 14 4.10 -19.09 6.36
C GLY A 14 3.64 -20.17 5.38
N GLY A 15 4.20 -20.19 4.15
CA GLY A 15 3.83 -21.15 3.10
C GLY A 15 2.65 -20.74 2.22
N GLU A 16 1.97 -19.62 2.51
CA GLU A 16 0.84 -19.12 1.70
C GLU A 16 1.26 -17.89 0.87
N VAL A 17 0.87 -17.84 -0.40
CA VAL A 17 1.13 -16.70 -1.30
C VAL A 17 -0.18 -15.93 -1.52
N LYS A 18 -0.19 -14.65 -1.17
CA LYS A 18 -1.37 -13.77 -1.32
C LYS A 18 -1.05 -12.55 -2.16
N ASN A 19 -2.07 -12.02 -2.83
CA ASN A 19 -1.97 -10.76 -3.55
C ASN A 19 -1.99 -9.60 -2.55
N ALA A 20 -0.97 -8.77 -2.61
CA ALA A 20 -0.87 -7.53 -1.86
C ALA A 20 -0.75 -6.36 -2.86
N SER A 21 -1.35 -5.23 -2.53
CA SER A 21 -1.16 -3.99 -3.27
C SER A 21 -0.64 -2.92 -2.32
N VAL A 22 0.19 -2.02 -2.82
CA VAL A 22 0.71 -0.89 -2.06
C VAL A 22 0.43 0.37 -2.85
N LEU A 23 -0.17 1.37 -2.20
CA LEU A 23 -0.36 2.70 -2.75
C LEU A 23 0.61 3.65 -2.05
N MET A 24 1.40 4.42 -2.81
CA MET A 24 2.32 5.41 -2.28
C MET A 24 2.01 6.80 -2.84
N ALA A 25 2.04 7.80 -1.96
CA ALA A 25 1.96 9.20 -2.33
C ALA A 25 3.34 9.85 -2.24
N ILE A 26 3.83 10.42 -3.34
CA ILE A 26 5.13 11.06 -3.43
C ILE A 26 4.93 12.55 -3.75
N GLY A 27 5.42 13.42 -2.88
CA GLY A 27 5.44 14.86 -3.07
C GLY A 27 6.82 15.35 -3.50
N VAL A 28 6.88 16.56 -4.03
CA VAL A 28 8.13 17.32 -4.16
C VAL A 28 8.06 18.50 -3.21
N ALA A 29 9.03 18.59 -2.29
CA ALA A 29 9.17 19.70 -1.36
C ALA A 29 9.54 20.98 -2.12
N GLN A 30 9.33 22.15 -1.51
CA GLN A 30 9.68 23.43 -2.13
C GLN A 30 11.17 23.56 -2.47
N SER A 31 12.03 22.82 -1.76
CA SER A 31 13.47 22.71 -2.04
C SER A 31 13.80 21.82 -3.25
N GLY A 32 12.80 21.26 -3.94
CA GLY A 32 12.98 20.43 -5.13
C GLY A 32 13.25 18.95 -4.86
N TYR A 33 13.22 18.50 -3.60
CA TYR A 33 13.46 17.10 -3.25
C TYR A 33 12.17 16.29 -3.22
N GLN A 34 12.23 15.06 -3.74
CA GLN A 34 11.12 14.11 -3.64
C GLN A 34 11.03 13.55 -2.21
N GLN A 35 9.79 13.45 -1.72
CA GLN A 35 9.50 12.95 -0.38
C GLN A 35 8.28 12.01 -0.44
N ILE A 36 8.36 10.90 0.29
CA ILE A 36 7.21 10.03 0.51
C ILE A 36 6.31 10.70 1.55
N LEU A 37 5.06 10.97 1.17
CA LEU A 37 4.06 11.61 2.02
C LEU A 37 3.21 10.58 2.77
N ALA A 38 2.85 9.48 2.11
CA ALA A 38 2.02 8.43 2.69
C ALA A 38 2.20 7.09 1.97
N VAL A 39 1.98 5.99 2.69
CA VAL A 39 1.99 4.62 2.17
C VAL A 39 0.79 3.87 2.76
N SER A 40 0.07 3.13 1.92
CA SER A 40 -1.05 2.28 2.36
C SER A 40 -0.95 0.90 1.70
N GLU A 41 -0.98 -0.16 2.50
CA GLU A 41 -1.08 -1.54 2.01
C GLU A 41 -2.57 -1.92 1.83
N GLY A 42 -2.96 -2.22 0.61
CA GLY A 42 -4.22 -2.87 0.28
C GLY A 42 -4.04 -4.37 0.14
N ALA A 43 -4.32 -5.15 1.19
CA ALA A 43 -4.46 -6.59 1.06
C ALA A 43 -5.89 -6.93 0.60
N ARG A 44 -6.04 -7.56 -0.57
CA ARG A 44 -7.35 -8.06 -1.01
C ARG A 44 -7.79 -9.13 -0.01
N LYS A 45 -8.80 -8.83 0.82
CA LYS A 45 -9.34 -9.78 1.79
C LYS A 45 -9.84 -11.04 1.07
N THR A 46 -9.18 -12.17 1.30
CA THR A 46 -9.81 -13.48 1.09
C THR A 46 -11.07 -13.51 1.96
N ARG A 47 -12.21 -13.86 1.37
CA ARG A 47 -13.51 -13.96 2.06
C ARG A 47 -13.40 -14.97 3.21
N ARG A 48 -13.10 -14.48 4.41
CA ARG A 48 -13.54 -15.06 5.69
C ARG A 48 -14.28 -13.96 6.43
N VAL A 49 -15.52 -14.26 6.78
CA VAL A 49 -16.42 -13.39 7.54
C VAL A 49 -15.75 -12.96 8.84
N GLY A 50 -15.81 -11.67 9.16
CA GLY A 50 -15.48 -11.12 10.47
C GLY A 50 -14.05 -10.62 10.67
N ARG A 51 -13.73 -9.42 10.16
CA ARG A 51 -12.99 -8.36 10.89
C ARG A 51 -12.76 -7.15 9.99
N ASN A 52 -13.27 -6.03 10.44
CA ASN A 52 -13.12 -4.67 9.96
C ASN A 52 -11.85 -4.09 10.59
N SER A 53 -10.86 -3.84 9.76
CA SER A 53 -9.74 -2.94 10.03
C SER A 53 -9.07 -2.66 8.69
N CYS A 54 -9.54 -1.59 8.05
CA CYS A 54 -8.63 -0.66 7.42
C CYS A 54 -7.96 0.02 8.63
N ALA A 55 -6.78 -0.45 9.03
CA ALA A 55 -5.99 0.25 10.03
C ALA A 55 -5.13 1.25 9.25
N ALA A 56 -5.39 2.52 9.55
CA ALA A 56 -4.58 3.67 9.13
C ALA A 56 -3.13 3.52 9.60
#